data_AF-A0A4R2MUX7-F1
#
_entry.id   AF-A0A4R2MUX7-F1
#
_cell.length_a   1.000
_cell.length_b   1.000
_cell.length_c   1.000
_cell.angle_alpha   90.00
_cell.angle_beta   90.00
_cell.angle_gamma   90.00
#
_symmetry.space_group_name_H-M   'P 1'
#
loop_
_entity.id
_entity.type
_entity.pdbx_description
1 polymer ?
#
loop_
_entity_poly.entity_id
_entity_poly.type
_entity_poly.pdbx_seq_one_letter_code
_entity_poly.pdbx_strand_id
1 'polypeptide(L)'
;MKHLALFVLLAGFSAAAPALAQYVKGNEAVRFGRPETPPLLKSMSRMPACAADAGCHAGPWHMVETADGLRECTEPTARPGTCRPSSYGSRKLARLWVVKRGTTWQWCQYPDMGSRCVDMHARPPANLLVAVVQ
;
A
#
# COMPACT_ATOMS: atom_id res chain seq x y z
N MET A 1 38.23 38.81 34.61
CA MET A 1 37.89 37.97 33.43
C MET A 1 37.15 36.73 33.88
N LYS A 2 35.90 36.55 33.45
CA LYS A 2 35.26 35.26 33.12
C LYS A 2 33.75 35.51 32.93
N HIS A 3 33.37 35.84 31.71
CA HIS A 3 31.99 35.75 31.25
C HIS A 3 31.70 34.26 31.00
N LEU A 4 30.86 33.65 31.83
CA LEU A 4 30.39 32.30 31.60
C LEU A 4 29.10 32.40 30.75
N ALA A 5 29.23 32.18 29.45
CA ALA A 5 28.11 32.14 28.52
C ALA A 5 27.32 30.83 28.73
N LEU A 6 26.02 30.94 29.02
CA LEU A 6 25.10 29.83 29.16
C LEU A 6 24.59 29.43 27.77
N PHE A 7 25.03 28.28 27.25
CA PHE A 7 24.52 27.69 26.01
C PHE A 7 23.18 26.98 26.30
N VAL A 8 22.09 27.50 25.73
CA VAL A 8 20.76 26.85 25.75
C VAL A 8 20.71 25.80 24.64
N LEU A 9 20.82 24.53 25.00
CA LEU A 9 20.53 23.40 24.11
C LEU A 9 19.01 23.20 24.04
N LEU A 10 18.36 23.76 23.02
CA LEU A 10 17.01 23.37 22.64
C LEU A 10 17.06 21.99 21.98
N ALA A 11 16.77 20.95 22.76
CA ALA A 11 16.50 19.61 22.23
C ALA A 11 15.17 19.65 21.47
N GLY A 12 15.24 19.68 20.14
CA GLY A 12 14.06 19.56 19.27
C GLY A 12 13.43 18.18 19.44
N PHE A 13 12.30 18.12 20.14
CA PHE A 13 11.44 16.94 20.17
C PHE A 13 10.76 16.81 18.80
N SER A 14 11.26 15.91 17.95
CA SER A 14 10.54 15.50 16.73
C SER A 14 9.34 14.66 17.14
N ALA A 15 8.18 15.29 17.26
CA ALA A 15 6.91 14.58 17.39
C ALA A 15 6.65 13.81 16.09
N ALA A 16 6.87 12.49 16.11
CA ALA A 16 6.41 11.62 15.04
C ALA A 16 4.88 11.59 15.09
N ALA A 17 4.23 12.34 14.19
CA ALA A 17 2.79 12.26 14.04
C ALA A 17 2.41 10.81 13.69
N PRO A 18 1.37 10.22 14.32
CA PRO A 18 0.87 8.93 13.89
C PRO A 18 0.43 9.08 12.43
N ALA A 19 1.01 8.25 11.55
CA ALA A 19 0.57 8.17 10.17
C ALA A 19 -0.91 7.75 10.19
N LEU A 20 -1.81 8.69 9.85
CA LEU A 20 -3.20 8.35 9.59
C LEU A 20 -3.18 7.31 8.47
N ALA A 21 -3.64 6.10 8.77
CA ALA A 21 -3.78 5.05 7.78
C ALA A 21 -4.56 5.63 6.60
N GLN A 22 -3.88 5.82 5.46
CA GLN A 22 -4.48 6.42 4.29
C GLN A 22 -5.39 5.37 3.67
N TYR A 23 -6.66 5.44 4.04
CA TYR A 23 -7.64 4.49 3.56
C TYR A 23 -7.90 4.68 2.07
N VAL A 24 -7.89 3.57 1.32
CA VAL A 24 -8.42 3.55 -0.04
C VAL A 24 -9.91 3.82 0.06
N LYS A 25 -10.36 4.94 -0.50
CA LYS A 25 -11.78 5.33 -0.58
C LYS A 25 -12.65 4.22 -1.21
N GLY A 26 -12.01 3.27 -1.87
CA GLY A 26 -12.59 2.12 -2.55
C GLY A 26 -12.63 0.77 -1.80
N ASN A 27 -12.09 0.58 -0.60
CA ASN A 27 -12.21 -0.73 0.04
C ASN A 27 -13.47 -0.78 0.93
N GLU A 28 -14.55 -1.40 0.46
CA GLU A 28 -15.82 -1.43 1.22
C GLU A 28 -15.68 -2.08 2.59
N ALA A 29 -14.76 -3.05 2.73
CA ALA A 29 -14.42 -3.68 4.00
C ALA A 29 -13.89 -2.69 5.06
N VAL A 30 -13.16 -1.67 4.62
CA VAL A 30 -12.66 -0.60 5.49
C VAL A 30 -13.81 0.27 6.00
N ARG A 31 -14.93 0.40 5.27
CA ARG A 31 -16.12 1.14 5.75
C ARG A 31 -16.75 0.50 6.98
N PHE A 32 -16.54 -0.80 7.18
CA PHE A 32 -17.02 -1.54 8.35
C PHE A 32 -15.92 -1.76 9.41
N GLY A 33 -14.79 -1.06 9.29
CA GLY A 33 -13.71 -1.07 10.28
C GLY A 33 -12.82 -2.31 10.27
N ARG A 34 -12.96 -3.20 9.28
CA ARG A 34 -12.09 -4.38 9.14
C ARG A 34 -11.52 -4.45 7.71
N PRO A 35 -10.24 -4.12 7.51
CA PRO A 35 -9.63 -4.31 6.21
C PRO A 35 -9.65 -5.79 5.84
N GLU A 36 -10.08 -6.08 4.62
CA GLU A 36 -10.01 -7.41 4.04
C GLU A 36 -8.90 -7.45 2.99
N THR A 37 -8.29 -8.62 2.84
CA THR A 37 -7.29 -8.93 1.81
C THR A 37 -7.77 -10.08 0.94
N PRO A 38 -7.42 -10.13 -0.35
CA PRO A 38 -7.71 -11.28 -1.19
C PRO A 38 -7.19 -12.57 -0.55
N PRO A 39 -7.98 -13.66 -0.57
CA PRO A 39 -7.55 -14.92 0.01
C PRO A 39 -6.37 -15.50 -0.76
N LEU A 40 -5.38 -15.99 -0.03
CA LEU A 40 -4.28 -16.71 -0.63
C LEU A 40 -4.72 -18.09 -1.10
N LEU A 41 -4.68 -18.33 -2.41
CA LEU A 41 -5.00 -19.64 -2.97
C LEU A 41 -3.93 -20.68 -2.59
N LYS A 42 -4.35 -21.92 -2.31
CA LYS A 42 -3.43 -23.04 -1.97
C LYS A 42 -2.37 -23.27 -3.05
N SER A 43 -2.69 -23.07 -4.33
CA SER A 43 -1.72 -23.15 -5.43
C SER A 43 -0.62 -22.11 -5.30
N MET A 44 -0.98 -20.86 -5.00
CA MET A 44 -0.02 -19.78 -4.75
C MET A 44 0.79 -20.04 -3.49
N SER A 45 0.22 -20.66 -2.46
CA SER A 45 0.92 -20.89 -1.19
C SER A 45 2.26 -21.62 -1.35
N ARG A 46 2.36 -22.50 -2.36
CA ARG A 46 3.52 -23.34 -2.65
C ARG A 46 4.58 -22.69 -3.55
N MET A 47 4.24 -21.57 -4.20
CA MET A 47 5.19 -20.84 -5.05
C MET A 47 6.02 -19.89 -4.19
N PRO A 48 7.34 -19.75 -4.46
CA PRO A 48 8.15 -18.72 -3.84
C PRO A 48 7.54 -17.34 -4.08
N ALA A 49 7.29 -16.61 -3.00
CA ALA A 49 6.82 -15.24 -3.09
C ALA A 49 8.01 -14.29 -3.24
N CYS A 50 7.84 -13.21 -4.01
CA CYS A 50 8.86 -12.17 -4.08
C CYS A 50 8.81 -11.32 -2.81
N ALA A 51 9.88 -11.29 -2.03
CA ALA A 51 9.95 -10.41 -0.86
C ALA A 51 9.95 -8.93 -1.30
N ALA A 52 9.34 -8.06 -0.49
CA ALA A 52 9.19 -6.64 -0.84
C ALA A 52 10.54 -5.96 -1.16
N ASP A 53 11.59 -6.30 -0.42
CA ASP A 53 12.90 -5.64 -0.54
C ASP A 53 13.88 -6.41 -1.44
N ALA A 54 13.45 -7.49 -2.09
CA ALA A 54 14.31 -8.35 -2.90
C ALA A 54 14.45 -7.93 -4.37
N GLY A 55 13.73 -6.90 -4.82
CA GLY A 55 13.84 -6.39 -6.20
C GLY A 55 13.36 -7.34 -7.30
N CYS A 56 12.67 -8.43 -6.95
CA CYS A 56 12.21 -9.47 -7.89
C CYS A 56 10.81 -9.23 -8.47
N HIS A 57 10.09 -8.19 -8.04
CA HIS A 57 8.73 -7.94 -8.50
C HIS A 57 8.76 -7.24 -9.85
N ALA A 58 7.95 -7.71 -10.79
CA ALA A 58 7.77 -7.07 -12.09
C ALA A 58 6.46 -6.28 -12.10
N GLY A 59 6.53 -5.01 -12.50
CA GLY A 59 5.35 -4.16 -12.67
C GLY A 59 5.02 -3.30 -11.44
N PRO A 60 3.74 -2.87 -11.31
CA PRO A 60 3.32 -1.95 -10.25
C PRO A 60 3.30 -2.61 -8.87
N TRP A 61 3.42 -1.80 -7.83
CA TRP A 61 3.14 -2.21 -6.47
C TRP A 61 1.64 -2.44 -6.28
N HIS A 62 1.27 -3.57 -5.69
CA HIS A 62 -0.10 -3.84 -5.28
C HIS A 62 -0.38 -3.08 -3.99
N MET A 63 -1.33 -2.15 -4.06
CA MET A 63 -1.77 -1.37 -2.90
C MET A 63 -2.88 -2.15 -2.20
N VAL A 64 -2.56 -2.71 -1.03
CA VAL A 64 -3.43 -3.61 -0.29
C VAL A 64 -3.68 -3.04 1.11
N GLU A 65 -4.95 -2.94 1.50
CA GLU A 65 -5.34 -2.60 2.87
C GLU A 65 -5.18 -3.83 3.77
N THR A 66 -4.48 -3.65 4.89
CA THR A 66 -4.23 -4.71 5.88
C THR A 66 -4.59 -4.20 7.27
N ALA A 67 -4.53 -5.06 8.29
CA ALA A 67 -4.72 -4.64 9.68
C ALA A 67 -3.74 -3.53 10.11
N ASP A 68 -2.56 -3.45 9.48
CA ASP A 68 -1.54 -2.44 9.72
C ASP A 68 -1.73 -1.17 8.85
N GLY A 69 -2.87 -1.07 8.16
CA GLY A 69 -3.18 -0.03 7.18
C GLY A 69 -2.76 -0.37 5.76
N LEU A 70 -2.68 0.65 4.90
CA LEU A 70 -2.31 0.52 3.50
C LEU A 70 -0.85 0.09 3.32
N ARG A 71 -0.64 -0.97 2.53
CA ARG A 71 0.67 -1.55 2.25
C ARG A 71 0.97 -1.55 0.75
N GLU A 72 2.26 -1.46 0.43
CA GLU A 72 2.81 -1.72 -0.90
C GLU A 72 3.30 -3.16 -0.95
N CYS A 73 2.67 -4.01 -1.77
CA CYS A 73 2.95 -5.44 -1.85
C CYS A 73 3.40 -5.86 -3.25
N THR A 74 4.25 -6.87 -3.31
CA THR A 74 4.68 -7.49 -4.58
C THR A 74 3.62 -8.44 -5.14
N GLU A 75 2.66 -8.87 -4.32
CA GLU A 75 1.51 -9.70 -4.70
C GLU A 75 0.22 -9.20 -4.00
N PRO A 76 -0.98 -9.46 -4.56
CA PRO A 76 -2.23 -8.88 -4.07
C PRO A 76 -2.76 -9.44 -2.75
N THR A 77 -2.29 -10.62 -2.35
CA THR A 77 -2.80 -11.37 -1.18
C THR A 77 -2.14 -10.95 0.13
N ALA A 78 -1.22 -9.98 0.08
CA ALA A 78 -0.48 -9.47 1.23
C ALA A 78 0.14 -10.55 2.14
N ARG A 79 0.69 -11.61 1.53
CA ARG A 79 1.38 -12.67 2.29
C ARG A 79 2.52 -12.09 3.14
N PRO A 80 2.80 -12.67 4.32
CA PRO A 80 3.96 -12.28 5.12
C PRO A 80 5.26 -12.17 4.29
N GLY A 81 5.97 -11.06 4.45
CA GLY A 81 7.24 -10.77 3.76
C GLY A 81 7.11 -10.14 2.37
N THR A 82 5.91 -10.08 1.77
CA THR A 82 5.71 -9.52 0.42
C THR A 82 5.32 -8.04 0.43
N CYS A 83 5.08 -7.47 1.61
CA CYS A 83 4.58 -6.11 1.78
C CYS A 83 5.49 -5.22 2.62
N ARG A 84 5.63 -3.97 2.20
CA ARG A 84 6.31 -2.89 2.94
C ARG A 84 5.36 -1.74 3.28
N PRO A 85 5.74 -0.82 4.18
CA PRO A 85 4.93 0.37 4.44
C PRO A 85 4.64 1.13 3.15
N SER A 86 3.40 1.62 3.01
CA SER A 86 3.04 2.42 1.84
C SER A 86 3.84 3.71 1.78
N SER A 87 4.32 4.05 0.59
CA SER A 87 4.92 5.34 0.26
C SER A 87 4.01 6.19 -0.62
N TYR A 88 2.71 5.85 -0.67
CA TYR A 88 1.72 6.61 -1.42
C TYR A 88 1.70 8.08 -0.98
N GLY A 89 1.76 8.99 -1.95
CA GLY A 89 1.85 10.43 -1.69
C GLY A 89 3.24 10.95 -1.33
N SER A 90 4.22 10.07 -1.06
CA SER A 90 5.62 10.48 -0.81
C SER A 90 6.58 10.06 -1.93
N ARG A 91 6.24 9.05 -2.73
CA ARG A 91 7.06 8.57 -3.85
C ARG A 91 6.22 8.27 -5.08
N LYS A 92 6.71 8.78 -6.21
CA LYS A 92 6.20 8.44 -7.54
C LYS A 92 6.53 7.00 -7.92
N LEU A 93 5.61 6.06 -7.63
CA LEU A 93 5.69 4.65 -8.04
C LEU A 93 4.46 4.21 -8.82
N ALA A 94 4.66 3.29 -9.77
CA ALA A 94 3.55 2.60 -10.43
C ALA A 94 2.81 1.75 -9.38
N ARG A 95 1.50 1.95 -9.29
CA ARG A 95 0.65 1.34 -8.27
C ARG A 95 -0.61 0.77 -8.90
N LEU A 96 -1.04 -0.37 -8.37
CA LEU A 96 -2.28 -1.04 -8.73
C LEU A 96 -3.06 -1.31 -7.46
N TRP A 97 -4.29 -0.81 -7.39
CA TRP A 97 -5.10 -0.89 -6.18
C TRP A 97 -5.89 -2.18 -6.14
N VAL A 98 -5.79 -2.87 -5.02
CA VAL A 98 -6.51 -4.11 -4.75
C VAL A 98 -7.68 -3.76 -3.85
N VAL A 99 -8.88 -3.81 -4.42
CA VAL A 99 -10.10 -3.39 -3.71
C VAL A 99 -11.16 -4.48 -3.75
N LYS A 100 -12.00 -4.51 -2.72
CA LYS A 100 -13.18 -5.36 -2.65
C LYS A 100 -14.44 -4.54 -2.91
N ARG A 101 -15.28 -5.00 -3.84
CA ARG A 101 -16.63 -4.49 -4.10
C ARG A 101 -17.62 -5.64 -3.94
N GLY A 102 -18.48 -5.57 -2.93
CA GLY A 102 -19.34 -6.70 -2.54
C GLY A 102 -18.52 -7.95 -2.21
N THR A 103 -18.68 -9.01 -3.00
CA THR A 103 -17.93 -10.28 -2.87
C THR A 103 -16.75 -10.40 -3.85
N THR A 104 -16.57 -9.41 -4.72
CA THR A 104 -15.62 -9.48 -5.83
C THR A 104 -14.39 -8.62 -5.56
N TRP A 105 -13.23 -9.17 -5.90
CA TRP A 105 -11.97 -8.45 -5.85
C TRP A 105 -11.67 -7.81 -7.20
N GLN A 106 -11.18 -6.57 -7.19
CA GLN A 106 -10.92 -5.81 -8.40
C GLN A 106 -9.51 -5.20 -8.39
N TRP A 107 -8.91 -5.16 -9.57
CA TRP A 107 -7.73 -4.37 -9.89
C TRP A 107 -8.19 -2.97 -10.31
N CYS A 108 -7.86 -1.94 -9.55
CA CYS A 108 -8.18 -0.56 -9.90
C CYS A 108 -6.90 0.23 -10.21
N GLN A 109 -6.98 1.09 -11.22
CA GLN A 109 -5.88 2.00 -11.53
C GLN A 109 -5.71 3.08 -10.44
N TYR A 110 -6.78 3.53 -9.79
CA TYR A 110 -6.78 4.63 -8.81
C TYR A 110 -7.18 4.15 -7.41
N PRO A 111 -6.92 4.94 -6.35
CA PRO A 111 -7.38 4.66 -4.98
C PRO A 111 -8.90 4.82 -4.78
N ASP A 112 -9.70 4.49 -5.80
CA ASP A 112 -11.14 4.57 -5.79
C ASP A 112 -11.75 3.45 -6.64
N MET A 113 -13.02 3.15 -6.36
CA MET A 113 -13.80 2.19 -7.15
C MET A 113 -14.56 2.84 -8.32
N GLY A 114 -14.49 4.16 -8.49
CA GLY A 114 -15.34 4.91 -9.40
C GLY A 114 -14.92 4.82 -10.86
N SER A 115 -13.66 4.46 -11.14
CA SER A 115 -13.18 4.35 -12.51
C SER A 115 -12.05 3.33 -12.69
N ARG A 116 -12.02 2.72 -13.89
CA ARG A 116 -10.89 1.90 -14.38
C ARG A 116 -10.50 0.76 -13.43
N CYS A 117 -11.52 0.03 -13.01
CA CYS A 117 -11.41 -1.22 -12.27
C CYS A 117 -11.80 -2.41 -13.16
N VAL A 118 -11.08 -3.52 -13.02
CA VAL A 118 -11.42 -4.80 -13.67
C VAL A 118 -11.42 -5.91 -12.63
N ASP A 119 -12.13 -6.99 -12.91
CA ASP A 119 -12.17 -8.17 -12.03
C ASP A 119 -10.77 -8.78 -11.83
N MET A 120 -10.47 -9.26 -10.62
CA MET A 120 -9.14 -9.83 -10.30
C MET A 120 -8.80 -11.10 -11.08
N HIS A 121 -9.79 -11.81 -11.60
CA HIS A 121 -9.62 -12.96 -12.49
C HIS A 121 -9.30 -12.54 -13.94
N ALA A 122 -9.49 -11.27 -14.28
CA ALA A 122 -9.05 -10.71 -15.55
C ALA A 122 -7.60 -10.23 -15.47
N ARG A 123 -7.00 -9.95 -16.63
CA ARG A 123 -5.68 -9.32 -16.69
C ARG A 123 -5.73 -7.94 -16.03
N PRO A 124 -4.77 -7.59 -15.15
CA PRO A 124 -4.68 -6.25 -14.58
C PRO A 124 -4.69 -5.17 -15.66
N PRO A 125 -5.24 -3.97 -15.41
CA PRO A 125 -5.23 -2.87 -16.35
C PRO A 125 -3.79 -2.53 -16.77
N ALA A 126 -3.42 -2.84 -18.02
CA ALA A 126 -2.06 -2.67 -18.52
C ALA A 126 -1.68 -1.20 -18.78
N ASN A 127 -2.67 -0.32 -18.92
CA ASN A 127 -2.49 1.11 -19.17
C ASN A 127 -2.38 1.90 -17.86
N LEU A 128 -1.49 1.49 -16.94
CA LEU A 128 -1.10 2.34 -15.83
C LEU A 128 -0.32 3.54 -16.38
N LEU A 129 -1.03 4.61 -16.76
CA LEU A 129 -0.42 5.84 -17.25
C LEU A 129 0.54 6.39 -16.19
N VAL A 130 1.67 6.96 -16.63
CA VAL A 130 2.66 7.60 -15.75
C VAL A 130 2.03 8.65 -14.83
N ALA A 131 0.88 9.23 -15.19
CA ALA A 131 0.13 10.17 -14.35
C ALA A 131 -0.48 9.57 -13.07
N VAL A 132 -0.53 8.24 -12.96
CA VAL A 132 -1.04 7.51 -11.78
C VAL A 132 0.09 7.17 -10.79
N VAL A 133 1.31 7.53 -11.17
CA VAL A 133 2.53 7.43 -10.38
C VAL A 133 2.60 8.68 -9.48
N GLN A 134 1.97 8.63 -8.30
CA GLN A 134 1.94 9.72 -7.32
C GLN A 134 2.93 9.53 -6.18
#